data_AF-A8G517-F1
#
_entry.id   AF-A8G517-F1
#
_cell.length_a   1.000
_cell.length_b   1.000
_cell.length_c   1.000
_cell.angle_alpha   90.00
_cell.angle_beta   90.00
_cell.angle_gamma   90.00
#
_symmetry.space_group_name_H-M   'P 1'
#
loop_
_entity.id
_entity.type
_entity.pdbx_description
1 polymer ?
#
loop_
_entity_poly.entity_id
_entity_poly.type
_entity_poly.pdbx_seq_one_letter_code
_entity_poly.pdbx_strand_id
1 'polypeptide(L)'
;MSILDKVKIGNSVQVNLEMSKDRLTKETIDAINVSSLGKISDFRITDGKGIGVVLQLSNGEEQWFFEDEIDLLDENGSVIKKTKNKNENSNFIFDFISGLNYENKNKLSELLNPINFFIWLVVSFKDIF
;
A
#
# COMPACT_ATOMS: atom_id res chain seq x y z
N MET A 1 1.93 -7.95 5.31
CA MET A 1 1.00 -7.82 6.44
C MET A 1 0.39 -6.43 6.37
N SER A 2 -0.91 -6.32 6.19
CA SER A 2 -1.59 -5.01 6.30
C SER A 2 -1.57 -4.59 7.76
N ILE A 3 -1.53 -3.29 8.06
CA ILE A 3 -1.50 -2.83 9.45
C ILE A 3 -2.82 -3.20 10.16
N LEU A 4 -3.91 -3.38 9.40
CA LEU A 4 -5.21 -3.85 9.89
C LEU A 4 -5.13 -5.21 10.60
N ASP A 5 -4.23 -6.11 10.20
CA ASP A 5 -4.09 -7.44 10.85
C ASP A 5 -3.60 -7.33 12.31
N LYS A 6 -2.94 -6.20 12.65
CA LYS A 6 -2.40 -5.94 14.00
C LYS A 6 -3.24 -4.95 14.79
N VAL A 7 -4.13 -4.21 14.14
CA VAL A 7 -4.94 -3.17 14.75
C VAL A 7 -6.16 -3.80 15.43
N LYS A 8 -6.27 -3.66 16.75
CA LYS A 8 -7.44 -4.08 17.52
C LYS A 8 -8.15 -2.86 18.11
N ILE A 9 -9.45 -2.99 18.31
CA ILE A 9 -10.24 -1.99 19.04
C ILE A 9 -9.62 -1.80 20.43
N GLY A 10 -9.41 -0.54 20.80
CA GLY A 10 -8.80 -0.14 22.05
C GLY A 10 -7.28 0.05 22.02
N ASN A 11 -6.59 -0.27 20.91
CA ASN A 11 -5.19 0.07 20.75
C ASN A 11 -5.01 1.59 20.59
N SER A 12 -3.86 2.08 21.06
CA SER A 12 -3.43 3.46 20.83
C SER A 12 -2.66 3.54 19.51
N VAL A 13 -3.01 4.50 18.68
CA VAL A 13 -2.32 4.80 17.43
C VAL A 13 -1.93 6.27 17.38
N GLN A 14 -0.89 6.55 16.61
CA GLN A 14 -0.50 7.91 16.31
C GLN A 14 -1.03 8.33 14.95
N VAL A 15 -1.66 9.50 14.91
CA VAL A 15 -2.17 10.08 13.66
C VAL A 15 -1.08 10.90 12.99
N ASN A 16 -0.84 10.66 11.71
CA ASN A 16 0.02 11.50 10.89
C ASN A 16 -0.79 12.67 10.31
N LEU A 17 -0.55 13.85 10.87
CA LEU A 17 -1.23 15.08 10.45
C LEU A 17 -0.88 15.49 9.02
N GLU A 18 0.33 15.19 8.51
CA GLU A 18 0.74 15.63 7.17
C GLU A 18 -0.13 15.05 6.05
N MET A 19 -0.60 13.80 6.21
CA MET A 19 -1.42 13.12 5.22
C MET A 19 -2.92 13.39 5.40
N SER A 20 -3.36 13.75 6.61
CA SER A 20 -4.79 13.87 6.95
C SER A 20 -5.34 15.31 6.87
N LYS A 21 -4.48 16.32 6.74
CA LYS A 21 -4.83 17.76 6.84
C LYS A 21 -5.96 18.21 5.92
N ASP A 22 -6.04 17.68 4.72
CA ASP A 22 -6.94 18.19 3.68
C ASP A 22 -8.42 17.93 3.96
N ARG A 23 -8.71 16.95 4.84
CA ARG A 23 -10.07 16.48 5.11
C ARG A 23 -10.58 16.78 6.52
N LEU A 24 -9.70 17.19 7.42
CA LEU A 24 -10.04 17.38 8.83
C LEU A 24 -10.54 18.79 9.11
N THR A 25 -11.43 18.91 10.09
CA THR A 25 -11.82 20.23 10.60
C THR A 25 -10.67 20.84 11.43
N LYS A 26 -10.67 22.17 11.57
CA LYS A 26 -9.65 22.87 12.36
C LYS A 26 -9.61 22.38 13.82
N GLU A 27 -10.78 22.10 14.39
CA GLU A 27 -10.92 21.61 15.78
C GLU A 27 -10.23 20.24 15.95
N THR A 28 -10.43 19.35 14.98
CA THR A 28 -9.78 18.03 14.97
C THR A 28 -8.27 18.14 14.79
N ILE A 29 -7.81 19.05 13.93
CA ILE A 29 -6.38 19.33 13.72
C ILE A 29 -5.74 19.85 15.01
N ASP A 30 -6.41 20.76 15.71
CA ASP A 30 -5.94 21.31 16.99
C ASP A 30 -5.89 20.24 18.08
N ALA A 31 -6.87 19.34 18.14
CA ALA A 31 -6.86 18.20 19.05
C ALA A 31 -5.68 17.25 18.79
N ILE A 32 -5.37 16.97 17.52
CA ILE A 32 -4.22 16.12 17.12
C ILE A 32 -2.88 16.82 17.38
N ASN A 33 -2.82 18.14 17.26
CA ASN A 33 -1.64 18.93 17.61
C ASN A 33 -1.35 18.89 19.13
N VAL A 34 -2.40 18.89 19.96
CA VAL A 34 -2.27 18.75 21.42
C VAL A 34 -1.93 17.32 21.82
N SER A 35 -2.60 16.33 21.20
CA SER A 35 -2.35 14.91 21.44
C SER A 35 -2.52 14.15 20.13
N SER A 36 -1.40 13.76 19.52
CA SER A 36 -1.42 12.95 18.28
C SER A 36 -1.80 11.49 18.53
N LEU A 37 -2.07 11.12 19.79
CA LEU A 37 -2.52 9.81 20.21
C LEU A 37 -4.04 9.72 20.15
N GLY A 38 -4.54 8.73 19.42
CA GLY A 38 -5.96 8.38 19.35
C GLY A 38 -6.17 6.91 19.74
N LYS A 39 -7.33 6.62 20.32
CA LYS A 39 -7.73 5.24 20.66
C LYS A 39 -8.71 4.73 19.61
N ILE A 40 -8.52 3.51 19.13
CA ILE A 40 -9.39 2.92 18.12
C ILE A 40 -10.73 2.54 18.74
N SER A 41 -11.82 3.11 18.23
CA SER A 41 -13.19 2.80 18.64
C SER A 41 -13.85 1.81 17.70
N ASP A 42 -13.72 2.00 16.38
CA ASP A 42 -14.40 1.19 15.37
C ASP A 42 -13.69 1.20 14.01
N PHE A 43 -14.24 0.48 13.03
CA PHE A 43 -13.77 0.45 11.65
C PHE A 43 -14.90 0.81 10.68
N ARG A 44 -14.57 1.58 9.63
CA ARG A 44 -15.53 2.03 8.61
C ARG A 44 -15.10 1.57 7.23
N ILE A 45 -16.04 1.05 6.44
CA ILE A 45 -15.78 0.71 5.03
C ILE A 45 -15.82 2.00 4.21
N THR A 46 -14.79 2.20 3.36
CA THR A 46 -14.71 3.35 2.44
C THR A 46 -14.93 2.90 0.99
N ASP A 47 -15.49 3.80 0.17
CA ASP A 47 -15.95 3.50 -1.21
C ASP A 47 -14.84 3.06 -2.18
N GLY A 48 -13.57 3.28 -1.81
CA GLY A 48 -12.41 3.10 -2.70
C GLY A 48 -11.63 1.79 -2.57
N LYS A 49 -12.12 0.78 -1.84
CA LYS A 49 -11.42 -0.47 -1.40
C LYS A 49 -10.63 -0.38 -0.08
N GLY A 50 -10.69 0.75 0.63
CA GLY A 50 -9.98 0.94 1.90
C GLY A 50 -10.85 0.67 3.12
N ILE A 51 -10.23 0.22 4.21
CA ILE A 51 -10.83 0.25 5.54
C ILE A 51 -10.33 1.52 6.24
N GLY A 52 -11.27 2.34 6.71
CA GLY A 52 -11.02 3.44 7.60
C GLY A 52 -11.06 2.98 9.05
N VAL A 53 -10.24 3.60 9.89
CA VAL A 53 -10.16 3.33 11.32
C VAL A 53 -10.75 4.54 12.05
N VAL A 54 -11.78 4.31 12.87
CA VAL A 54 -12.41 5.33 13.70
C VAL A 54 -11.60 5.47 14.98
N LEU A 55 -11.13 6.68 15.23
CA LEU A 55 -10.35 7.03 16.42
C LEU A 55 -11.13 7.98 17.29
N GLN A 56 -11.14 7.68 18.59
CA GLN A 56 -11.52 8.61 19.62
C GLN A 56 -10.30 9.47 19.98
N LEU A 57 -10.45 10.78 19.75
CA LEU A 57 -9.44 11.78 20.04
C LEU A 57 -9.51 12.24 21.49
N SER A 58 -8.48 12.97 21.94
CA SER A 58 -8.38 13.50 23.31
C SER A 58 -9.50 14.48 23.68
N ASN A 59 -10.11 15.14 22.69
CA ASN A 59 -11.25 16.03 22.87
C ASN A 59 -12.60 15.28 23.03
N GLY A 60 -12.60 13.95 22.91
CA GLY A 60 -13.81 13.12 22.97
C GLY A 60 -14.54 12.98 21.64
N GLU A 61 -14.06 13.64 20.58
CA GLU A 61 -14.63 13.48 19.24
C GLU A 61 -14.15 12.19 18.58
N GLU A 62 -15.02 11.64 17.73
CA GLU A 62 -14.71 10.48 16.92
C GLU A 62 -14.46 10.92 15.47
N GLN A 63 -13.26 10.65 14.99
CA GLN A 63 -12.88 10.93 13.62
C GLN A 63 -12.29 9.68 12.98
N TRP A 64 -12.66 9.43 11.73
CA TRP A 64 -12.12 8.32 10.97
C TRP A 64 -10.95 8.75 10.10
N PHE A 65 -9.94 7.88 10.04
CA PHE A 65 -8.68 8.04 9.32
C PHE A 65 -8.44 6.83 8.42
N PHE A 66 -7.63 7.00 7.38
CA PHE A 66 -7.22 5.87 6.56
C PHE A 66 -6.13 5.04 7.25
N GLU A 67 -6.05 3.77 6.86
CA GLU A 67 -4.97 2.86 7.25
C GLU A 67 -3.58 3.50 7.07
N ASP A 68 -3.38 4.25 5.98
CA ASP A 68 -2.11 4.88 5.63
C ASP A 68 -1.77 6.11 6.48
N GLU A 69 -2.77 6.78 7.04
CA GLU A 69 -2.65 7.99 7.85
C GLU A 69 -2.33 7.71 9.32
N ILE A 70 -2.48 6.45 9.74
CA ILE A 70 -2.22 6.03 11.11
C ILE A 70 -0.96 5.17 11.20
N ASP A 71 -0.25 5.38 12.30
CA ASP A 71 0.92 4.63 12.69
C ASP A 71 0.62 3.88 14.00
N LEU A 72 0.87 2.57 14.01
CA LEU A 72 0.77 1.77 15.23
C LEU A 72 1.94 2.13 16.15
N LEU A 73 1.61 2.28 17.43
CA LEU A 73 2.60 2.47 18.48
C LEU A 73 2.92 1.12 19.11
N ASP A 74 4.21 0.89 19.34
CA ASP A 74 4.66 -0.24 20.14
C ASP A 74 4.45 0.06 21.63
N GLU A 75 4.56 -0.97 22.48
CA GLU A 75 4.46 -0.87 23.95
C GLU A 75 5.42 0.15 24.59
N ASN A 76 6.47 0.54 23.85
CA ASN A 76 7.46 1.55 24.23
C ASN A 76 7.16 2.96 23.68
N GLY A 77 5.99 3.19 23.06
CA GLY A 77 5.60 4.48 22.47
C GLY A 77 6.36 4.86 21.19
N SER A 78 7.07 3.90 20.59
CA SER A 78 7.76 4.10 19.31
C SER A 78 6.83 3.76 18.15
N VAL A 79 6.83 4.60 17.12
CA VAL A 79 6.12 4.31 15.87
C VAL A 79 6.71 3.07 15.23
N ILE A 80 5.88 2.02 15.05
CA ILE A 80 6.25 0.85 14.25
C ILE A 80 6.31 1.32 12.80
N LYS A 81 7.50 1.75 12.37
CA LYS A 81 7.74 2.20 10.99
C LYS A 81 7.22 1.14 10.02
N LYS A 82 6.22 1.51 9.22
CA LYS A 82 5.83 0.76 8.03
C LYS A 82 7.06 0.66 7.12
N THR A 83 7.68 -0.52 7.07
CA THR A 83 8.52 -0.86 5.92
C THR A 83 7.57 -0.91 4.72
N LYS A 84 7.48 0.18 3.96
CA LYS A 84 6.93 0.13 2.61
C LYS A 84 7.83 -0.83 1.83
N ASN A 85 7.46 -2.10 1.76
CA ASN A 85 8.00 -3.00 0.75
C ASN A 85 7.55 -2.45 -0.60
N LYS A 86 8.38 -1.56 -1.15
CA LYS A 86 8.26 -1.06 -2.51
C LYS A 86 8.57 -2.25 -3.41
N ASN A 87 7.52 -2.94 -3.85
CA ASN A 87 7.50 -4.01 -4.86
C ASN A 87 8.88 -4.40 -5.43
N GLU A 88 9.52 -5.41 -4.83
CA GLU A 88 10.74 -6.04 -5.36
C GLU A 88 10.45 -7.08 -6.46
N ASN A 89 9.21 -7.16 -6.96
CA ASN A 89 8.79 -8.23 -7.86
C ASN A 89 8.96 -7.91 -9.36
N SER A 90 9.27 -6.67 -9.75
CA SER A 90 9.41 -6.33 -11.17
C SER A 90 10.71 -6.82 -11.80
N ASN A 91 11.75 -7.05 -11.00
CA ASN A 91 13.09 -7.35 -11.52
C ASN A 91 13.27 -8.85 -11.81
N PHE A 92 12.69 -9.73 -11.00
CA PHE A 92 12.82 -11.19 -11.19
C PHE A 92 12.30 -11.70 -12.54
N ILE A 93 11.15 -11.18 -13.00
CA ILE A 93 10.56 -11.59 -14.27
C ILE A 93 11.39 -11.04 -15.44
N PHE A 94 11.86 -9.79 -15.32
CA PHE A 94 12.70 -9.17 -16.34
C PHE A 94 14.05 -9.88 -16.48
N ASP A 95 14.69 -10.25 -15.37
CA ASP A 95 15.95 -10.99 -15.38
C ASP A 95 15.79 -12.36 -16.05
N PHE A 96 14.68 -13.07 -15.81
CA PHE A 96 14.36 -14.33 -16.47
C PHE A 96 14.14 -14.17 -17.98
N ILE A 97 13.41 -13.13 -18.40
CA ILE A 97 13.17 -12.81 -19.81
C ILE A 97 14.47 -12.41 -20.52
N SER A 98 15.38 -11.71 -19.82
CA SER A 98 16.65 -11.26 -20.36
C SER A 98 17.59 -12.40 -20.77
N GLY A 99 17.44 -13.58 -20.16
CA GLY A 99 18.21 -14.79 -20.47
C GLY A 99 17.65 -15.67 -21.60
N LEU A 100 16.54 -15.28 -22.23
CA LEU A 100 15.94 -16.06 -23.32
C LEU A 100 16.72 -15.85 -24.63
N ASN A 101 17.40 -16.91 -25.10
CA ASN A 101 18.01 -16.94 -26.42
C ASN A 101 16.94 -17.18 -27.49
N TYR A 102 16.47 -16.10 -28.13
CA TYR A 102 15.57 -16.18 -29.27
C TYR A 102 16.35 -16.28 -30.57
N GLU A 103 16.11 -17.34 -31.33
CA GLU A 103 16.53 -17.42 -32.74
C GLU A 103 15.46 -16.77 -33.62
N ASN A 104 15.87 -15.91 -34.54
CA ASN A 104 14.93 -15.23 -35.42
C ASN A 104 14.26 -16.21 -36.39
N LYS A 105 12.99 -16.53 -36.12
CA LYS A 105 12.14 -17.41 -36.95
C LYS A 105 11.23 -16.55 -37.84
N ASN A 106 11.60 -16.44 -39.12
CA ASN A 106 10.90 -15.59 -40.08
C ASN A 106 9.68 -16.26 -40.75
N LYS A 107 9.42 -17.56 -40.48
CA LYS A 107 8.31 -18.30 -41.10
C LYS A 107 7.10 -18.38 -40.18
N LEU A 108 5.92 -18.06 -40.73
CA LEU A 108 4.64 -18.19 -40.02
C LEU A 108 4.40 -19.60 -39.49
N SER A 109 4.84 -20.64 -40.21
CA SER A 109 4.71 -22.04 -39.78
C SER A 109 5.45 -22.36 -38.48
N GLU A 110 6.49 -21.59 -38.15
CA GLU A 110 7.31 -21.78 -36.95
C GLU A 110 6.72 -21.04 -35.73
N LEU A 111 5.91 -20.00 -35.96
CA LEU A 111 5.18 -19.22 -34.95
C LEU A 111 3.82 -19.84 -34.58
N LEU A 112 3.33 -20.83 -35.34
CA LEU A 112 2.13 -21.59 -34.98
C LEU A 112 2.35 -22.47 -33.74
N ASN A 113 3.61 -22.73 -33.35
CA ASN A 113 3.90 -23.34 -32.07
C ASN A 113 3.63 -22.32 -30.96
N PRO A 114 2.70 -22.59 -30.03
CA PRO A 114 2.34 -21.66 -28.96
C PRO A 114 3.54 -21.15 -28.15
N ILE A 115 4.53 -22.01 -27.89
CA ILE A 115 5.72 -21.66 -27.12
C ILE A 115 6.60 -20.67 -27.90
N ASN A 116 6.79 -20.91 -29.20
CA ASN A 116 7.56 -20.00 -30.06
C ASN A 116 6.86 -18.64 -30.21
N PHE A 117 5.52 -18.63 -30.31
CA PHE A 117 4.73 -17.41 -30.37
C PHE A 117 4.92 -16.55 -29.11
N PHE A 118 4.85 -17.14 -27.92
CA PHE A 118 5.04 -16.40 -26.67
C PHE A 118 6.46 -15.83 -26.54
N ILE A 119 7.49 -16.59 -26.92
CA ILE A 119 8.88 -16.09 -26.87
C ILE A 119 9.07 -14.94 -27.87
N TRP A 120 8.57 -15.08 -29.10
CA TRP A 120 8.61 -14.02 -30.11
C TRP A 120 7.88 -12.76 -29.64
N LEU A 121 6.71 -12.92 -29.02
CA LEU A 121 5.90 -11.82 -28.49
C LEU A 121 6.65 -11.03 -27.41
N VAL A 122 7.23 -11.74 -26.43
CA VAL A 122 8.00 -11.13 -25.33
C VAL A 122 9.23 -10.38 -25.85
N VAL A 123 9.97 -10.95 -26.81
CA VAL A 123 11.12 -10.30 -27.42
C VAL A 123 10.70 -9.07 -28.23
N SER A 124 9.59 -9.14 -28.96
CA SER A 124 9.08 -8.00 -29.75
C SER A 124 8.69 -6.82 -28.85
N PHE A 125 8.15 -7.07 -27.65
CA PHE A 125 7.89 -6.01 -26.67
C PHE A 125 9.18 -5.39 -26.12
N LYS A 126 10.27 -6.18 -25.99
CA LYS A 126 11.57 -5.66 -25.57
C LYS A 126 12.16 -4.66 -26.55
N ASP A 127 11.89 -4.80 -27.85
CA ASP A 127 12.40 -3.87 -28.87
C ASP A 127 11.56 -2.58 -28.98
N ILE A 128 10.37 -2.51 -28.36
CA ILE A 128 9.44 -1.38 -28.43
C ILE A 128 9.66 -0.36 -27.29
N PHE A 129 10.15 -0.80 -26.13
CA PHE A 129 10.37 0.01 -24.93
C PHE A 129 11.85 0.25 -24.67
#